data_AF-A0A7C1UDX0-F1
#
_entry.id   AF-A0A7C1UDX0-F1
#
_cell.length_a   1.000
_cell.length_b   1.000
_cell.length_c   1.000
_cell.angle_alpha   90.00
_cell.angle_beta   90.00
_cell.angle_gamma   90.00
#
_symmetry.space_group_name_H-M   'P 1'
#
loop_
_entity.id
_entity.type
_entity.pdbx_description
1 polymer ?
#
loop_
_entity_poly.entity_id
_entity_poly.type
_entity_poly.pdbx_seq_one_letter_code
_entity_poly.pdbx_strand_id
1 'polypeptide(L)'
;MTDRRPVRATYGFFEDLDRQLGSERGPNGEPSTADFQTIELLRVVDRFAEQFDDLPELIPGRSDYRVLLTSGVLVRALNVVGQLASDGAIELVSIDIDLSWD
;
A
#
# COMPACT_ATOMS: atom_id res chain seq x y z
N MET A 1 12.65 19.12 8.62
CA MET A 1 11.21 18.90 8.43
C MET A 1 11.09 18.21 7.09
N THR A 2 10.73 16.93 7.07
CA THR A 2 10.39 16.26 5.81
C THR A 2 9.01 16.76 5.43
N ASP A 3 8.87 17.44 4.29
CA ASP A 3 7.58 17.93 3.82
C ASP A 3 6.69 16.74 3.51
N ARG A 4 5.58 16.64 4.24
CA ARG A 4 4.62 15.56 4.09
C ARG A 4 3.97 15.67 2.70
N ARG A 5 4.19 14.67 1.85
CA ARG A 5 3.67 14.68 0.47
C ARG A 5 2.21 14.23 0.43
N PRO A 6 1.37 14.78 -0.47
CA PRO A 6 0.05 14.23 -0.75
C PRO A 6 0.18 12.79 -1.24
N VAL A 7 -0.68 11.89 -0.76
CA VAL A 7 -0.73 10.49 -1.21
C VAL A 7 -2.13 10.19 -1.71
N ARG A 8 -2.22 9.53 -2.87
CA ARG A 8 -3.49 9.06 -3.44
C ARG A 8 -3.35 7.62 -3.92
N ALA A 9 -4.39 6.83 -3.75
CA ALA A 9 -4.45 5.50 -4.34
C ALA A 9 -4.99 5.58 -5.76
N THR A 10 -4.35 4.86 -6.68
CA THR A 10 -4.83 4.74 -8.06
C THR A 10 -5.97 3.72 -8.14
N TYR A 11 -6.67 3.71 -9.27
CA TYR A 11 -7.66 2.67 -9.55
C TYR A 11 -7.03 1.26 -9.58
N GLY A 12 -5.84 1.12 -10.17
CA GLY A 12 -5.13 -0.17 -10.23
C GLY A 12 -4.78 -0.73 -8.84
N PHE A 13 -4.42 0.14 -7.90
CA PHE A 13 -4.23 -0.26 -6.49
C PHE A 13 -5.50 -0.87 -5.89
N PHE A 14 -6.68 -0.29 -6.15
CA PHE A 14 -7.93 -0.83 -5.64
C PHE A 14 -8.35 -2.12 -6.36
N GLU A 15 -8.11 -2.23 -7.67
CA GLU A 15 -8.33 -3.50 -8.38
C GLU A 15 -7.47 -4.64 -7.81
N ASP A 16 -6.20 -4.37 -7.50
CA ASP A 16 -5.33 -5.34 -6.85
C ASP A 16 -5.85 -5.76 -5.47
N LEU A 17 -6.30 -4.80 -4.67
CA LEU A 17 -6.85 -5.06 -3.34
C LEU A 17 -8.12 -5.92 -3.42
N ASP A 18 -9.07 -5.53 -4.28
CA ASP A 18 -10.34 -6.23 -4.47
C ASP A 18 -10.16 -7.65 -5.00
N ARG A 19 -9.19 -7.85 -5.90
CA ARG A 19 -8.81 -9.16 -6.42
C ARG A 19 -8.29 -10.10 -5.33
N GLN A 20 -7.72 -9.58 -4.24
CA GLN A 20 -7.06 -10.37 -3.20
C GLN A 20 -7.95 -10.64 -1.99
N LEU A 21 -8.70 -9.65 -1.49
CA LEU A 21 -9.48 -9.79 -0.25
C LEU A 21 -10.99 -9.96 -0.47
N GLY A 22 -11.51 -9.49 -1.62
CA GLY A 22 -12.95 -9.49 -1.89
C GLY A 22 -13.76 -8.53 -1.01
N SER A 23 -15.05 -8.41 -1.30
CA SER A 23 -15.94 -7.41 -0.66
C SER A 23 -16.41 -7.78 0.75
N GLU A 24 -16.37 -9.06 1.11
CA GLU A 24 -16.86 -9.57 2.39
C GLU A 24 -15.75 -10.35 3.11
N ARG A 25 -15.88 -10.49 4.43
CA ARG A 25 -14.95 -11.31 5.21
C ARG A 25 -15.07 -12.76 4.80
N GLY A 26 -13.93 -13.45 4.77
CA GLY A 26 -13.89 -14.89 4.49
C GLY A 26 -14.48 -15.72 5.63
N PRO A 27 -14.83 -16.99 5.36
CA PRO A 27 -15.49 -17.87 6.32
C PRO A 27 -14.64 -18.20 7.55
N ASN A 28 -13.32 -18.00 7.49
CA ASN A 28 -12.40 -18.24 8.61
C ASN A 28 -11.95 -16.92 9.28
N GLY A 29 -12.59 -15.80 8.95
CA GLY A 29 -12.28 -14.48 9.50
C GLY A 29 -11.26 -13.68 8.70
N GLU A 30 -10.93 -14.12 7.48
CA GLU A 30 -10.07 -13.39 6.55
C GLU A 30 -10.64 -11.96 6.32
N PRO A 31 -9.78 -10.93 6.27
CA PRO A 31 -10.23 -9.55 6.10
C PRO A 31 -10.80 -9.30 4.71
N SER A 32 -11.79 -8.41 4.63
CA SER A 32 -12.32 -7.87 3.38
C SER A 32 -11.53 -6.65 2.90
N THR A 33 -11.76 -6.20 1.66
CA THR A 33 -11.29 -4.89 1.16
C THR A 33 -11.68 -3.77 2.13
N ALA A 34 -12.93 -3.74 2.60
CA ALA A 34 -13.42 -2.69 3.49
C ALA A 34 -12.67 -2.67 4.82
N ASP A 35 -12.33 -3.85 5.36
CA ASP A 35 -11.50 -3.96 6.57
C ASP A 35 -10.10 -3.38 6.34
N PHE A 36 -9.46 -3.75 5.22
CA PHE A 36 -8.14 -3.22 4.86
C PHE A 36 -8.16 -1.70 4.71
N GLN A 37 -9.12 -1.15 3.97
CA GLN A 37 -9.26 0.30 3.79
C GLN A 37 -9.45 1.04 5.11
N THR A 38 -10.16 0.44 6.06
CA THR A 38 -10.45 1.06 7.35
C THR A 38 -9.26 0.97 8.32
N ILE A 39 -8.52 -0.12 8.30
CA ILE A 39 -7.54 -0.45 9.36
C ILE A 39 -6.09 -0.30 8.91
N GLU A 40 -5.77 -0.69 7.66
CA GLU A 40 -4.39 -0.71 7.14
C GLU A 40 -4.04 0.51 6.30
N LEU A 41 -4.96 0.94 5.44
CA LEU A 41 -4.65 1.89 4.36
C LEU A 41 -4.09 3.21 4.88
N LEU A 42 -4.62 3.73 6.01
CA LEU A 42 -4.13 4.98 6.59
C LEU A 42 -2.65 4.88 7.00
N ARG A 43 -2.22 3.73 7.54
CA ARG A 43 -0.82 3.52 7.94
C ARG A 43 0.10 3.47 6.74
N VAL A 44 -0.33 2.83 5.66
CA VAL A 44 0.39 2.80 4.37
C VAL A 44 0.53 4.23 3.85
N VAL A 45 -0.57 4.99 3.80
CA VAL A 45 -0.60 6.38 3.36
C VAL A 45 0.36 7.25 4.19
N ASP A 46 0.29 7.17 5.52
CA ASP A 46 1.17 7.93 6.42
C ASP A 46 2.63 7.60 6.16
N ARG A 47 2.96 6.32 5.98
CA ARG A 47 4.32 5.87 5.74
C ARG A 47 4.90 6.47 4.45
N PHE A 48 4.13 6.47 3.37
CA PHE A 48 4.55 7.10 2.11
C PHE A 48 4.61 8.62 2.25
N ALA A 49 3.62 9.24 2.88
CA ALA A 49 3.55 10.70 3.01
C ALA A 49 4.77 11.27 3.75
N GLU A 50 5.27 10.56 4.76
CA GLU A 50 6.34 11.03 5.65
C GLU A 50 7.73 10.58 5.23
N GLN A 51 7.85 9.41 4.57
CA GLN A 51 9.14 8.73 4.42
C GLN A 51 9.41 8.21 3.00
N PHE A 52 8.72 8.73 1.99
CA PHE A 52 8.88 8.27 0.59
C PHE A 52 10.34 8.17 0.15
N ASP A 53 11.15 9.19 0.40
CA ASP A 53 12.53 9.23 -0.07
C ASP A 53 13.43 8.21 0.64
N ASP A 54 13.05 7.79 1.85
CA ASP A 54 13.76 6.81 2.68
C ASP A 54 13.34 5.36 2.38
N LEU A 55 12.23 5.16 1.66
CA LEU A 55 11.83 3.83 1.21
C LEU A 55 12.83 3.30 0.17
N PRO A 56 13.03 1.97 0.10
CA PRO A 56 13.87 1.38 -0.94
C PRO A 56 13.37 1.72 -2.34
N GLU A 57 14.30 1.92 -3.28
CA GLU A 57 13.93 1.97 -4.70
C GLU A 57 13.49 0.59 -5.15
N LEU A 58 12.31 0.49 -5.77
CA LEU A 58 11.84 -0.77 -6.34
C LEU A 58 12.74 -1.19 -7.51
N ILE A 59 13.15 -0.22 -8.32
CA ILE A 59 14.02 -0.39 -9.48
C ILE A 59 15.26 0.49 -9.26
N PRO A 60 16.48 -0.08 -9.23
CA PRO A 60 17.69 0.71 -9.04
C PRO A 60 17.81 1.86 -10.06
N GLY A 61 18.02 3.09 -9.58
CA GLY A 61 18.11 4.29 -10.40
C GLY A 61 16.76 4.92 -10.77
N ARG A 62 15.63 4.36 -10.31
CA ARG A 62 14.29 4.94 -10.46
C ARG A 62 13.79 5.42 -9.11
N SER A 63 14.28 6.59 -8.71
CA SER A 63 13.92 7.18 -7.42
C SER A 63 12.44 7.55 -7.30
N ASP A 64 11.76 7.66 -8.45
CA ASP A 64 10.34 7.88 -8.56
C ASP A 64 9.50 6.64 -8.22
N TYR A 65 10.08 5.44 -8.11
CA TYR A 65 9.39 4.23 -7.67
C TYR A 65 9.95 3.70 -6.35
N ARG A 66 9.09 3.62 -5.34
CA ARG A 66 9.42 3.23 -3.99
C ARG A 66 8.55 2.08 -3.52
N VAL A 67 9.10 1.22 -2.68
CA VAL A 67 8.41 0.04 -2.19
C VAL A 67 8.34 0.03 -0.66
N LEU A 68 7.16 -0.27 -0.13
CA LEU A 68 6.93 -0.51 1.29
C LEU A 68 6.63 -2.00 1.50
N LEU A 69 7.56 -2.71 2.13
CA LEU A 69 7.32 -4.05 2.67
C LEU A 69 7.12 -3.95 4.18
N THR A 70 5.98 -4.42 4.67
CA THR A 70 5.67 -4.35 6.10
C THR A 70 4.65 -5.42 6.52
N SER A 71 4.40 -5.51 7.82
CA SER A 71 3.32 -6.32 8.40
C SER A 71 2.12 -5.43 8.69
N GLY A 72 0.92 -5.99 8.51
CA GLY A 72 -0.34 -5.32 8.85
C GLY A 72 -0.84 -5.74 10.24
N VAL A 73 -1.96 -5.13 10.64
CA VAL A 73 -2.76 -5.56 11.80
C VAL A 73 -3.64 -6.76 11.45
N LEU A 74 -4.24 -6.77 10.26
CA LEU A 74 -5.16 -7.76 9.74
C LEU A 74 -4.50 -8.73 8.76
N VAL A 75 -3.44 -8.29 8.09
CA VAL A 75 -2.73 -9.08 7.08
C VAL A 75 -1.30 -9.34 7.56
N ARG A 76 -0.81 -10.54 7.31
CA ARG A 76 0.50 -10.99 7.78
C ARG A 76 1.64 -10.12 7.24
N ALA A 77 1.63 -9.92 5.93
CA ALA A 77 2.57 -9.07 5.24
C ALA A 77 1.90 -8.41 4.04
N LEU A 78 2.39 -7.23 3.68
CA LEU A 78 1.98 -6.50 2.50
C LEU A 78 3.18 -5.83 1.84
N ASN A 79 3.08 -5.71 0.53
CA ASN A 79 4.00 -5.00 -0.33
C ASN A 79 3.21 -3.95 -1.12
N VAL A 80 3.51 -2.67 -0.93
CA VAL A 80 2.87 -1.57 -1.66
C VAL A 80 3.91 -0.82 -2.45
N VAL A 81 3.60 -0.53 -3.72
CA VAL A 81 4.43 0.29 -4.59
C VAL A 81 3.83 1.68 -4.68
N GLY A 82 4.67 2.69 -4.41
CA GLY A 82 4.36 4.10 -4.59
C GLY A 82 5.18 4.68 -5.75
N GLN A 83 4.54 5.52 -6.56
CA GLN A 83 5.19 6.30 -7.62
C GLN A 83 5.09 7.80 -7.32
N LEU A 84 6.20 8.55 -7.44
CA LEU A 84 6.18 10.00 -7.39
C LEU A 84 5.65 10.55 -8.72
N ALA A 85 4.52 11.24 -8.68
CA ALA A 85 3.92 11.91 -9.82
C ALA A 85 4.56 13.29 -10.07
N SER A 86 4.36 13.83 -11.28
CA SER A 86 4.93 15.12 -11.70
C SER A 86 4.39 16.32 -10.93
N ASP A 87 3.23 16.19 -10.28
CA ASP A 87 2.64 17.19 -9.39
C ASP A 87 3.18 17.13 -7.95
N GLY A 88 4.11 16.20 -7.68
CA GLY A 88 4.72 15.99 -6.37
C GLY A 88 3.89 15.11 -5.42
N ALA A 89 2.72 14.61 -5.87
CA ALA A 89 1.97 13.61 -5.13
C ALA A 89 2.60 12.22 -5.27
N ILE A 90 2.35 11.36 -4.29
CA ILE A 90 2.69 9.94 -4.35
C ILE A 90 1.43 9.18 -4.73
N GLU A 91 1.53 8.37 -5.77
CA GLU A 91 0.47 7.48 -6.22
C GLU A 91 0.76 6.07 -5.71
N LEU A 92 -0.13 5.48 -4.92
CA LEU A 92 -0.09 4.05 -4.64
C LEU A 92 -0.59 3.33 -5.89
N VAL A 93 0.30 2.58 -6.54
CA VAL A 93 0.06 2.02 -7.89
C VAL A 93 -0.22 0.52 -7.87
N SER A 94 0.27 -0.21 -6.87
CA SER A 94 0.00 -1.64 -6.71
C SER A 94 0.10 -2.07 -5.26
N ILE A 95 -0.56 -3.18 -4.95
CA ILE A 95 -0.47 -3.85 -3.66
C ILE A 95 -0.46 -5.37 -3.84
N ASP A 96 0.40 -6.04 -3.08
CA ASP A 96 0.42 -7.50 -2.94
C ASP A 96 0.35 -7.84 -1.44
N ILE A 97 -0.55 -8.77 -1.09
CA ILE A 97 -0.83 -9.18 0.28
C ILE A 97 -0.46 -10.64 0.42
N ASP A 98 0.33 -10.96 1.44
CA ASP A 98 0.59 -12.34 1.80
C ASP A 98 -0.63 -12.93 2.51
N LEU A 99 -1.38 -13.76 1.77
CA LEU A 99 -2.56 -14.48 2.24
C LEU A 99 -2.22 -15.92 2.70
N SER A 100 -0.95 -16.24 2.95
CA SER A 100 -0.60 -17.54 3.54
C SER A 100 -1.00 -17.58 5.02
N TRP A 101 -2.18 -18.18 5.26
CA TRP A 101 -2.69 -18.51 6.58
C TRP A 101 -2.22 -19.92 6.96
N ASP A 102 -1.02 -20.03 7.52
CA ASP A 102 -0.50 -21.29 8.13
C ASP A 102 -0.95 -21.44 9.59
#